data_AF-A0AAW2MHC5-F1
#
_entry.id   AF-A0AAW2MHC5-F1
#
_cell.length_a   1.000
_cell.length_b   1.000
_cell.length_c   1.000
_cell.angle_alpha   90.00
_cell.angle_beta   90.00
_cell.angle_gamma   90.00
#
_symmetry.space_group_name_H-M   'P 1'
#
loop_
_entity.id
_entity.type
_entity.pdbx_description
1 polymer ?
#
loop_
_entity_poly.entity_id
_entity_poly.type
_entity_poly.pdbx_seq_one_letter_code
_entity_poly.pdbx_strand_id
1 'polypeptide(L)'
;MWYNYIDIAFSPYGEYWRQMRKICILELLSAKNVRSFDYIRKDEASRLVESIRASSGRPINLTEKTFLFTSAITCRAAFGQVLKDRETLISLLKEAVVLAGGFDMADLFPSLKILNVINWNKYKLLKMRSKMDAILDRLN
;
A
#
# COMPACT_ATOMS: atom_id res chain seq x y z
N MET A 1 -14.28 3.85 -1.37
CA MET A 1 -13.71 3.67 -0.01
C MET A 1 -12.48 4.57 0.24
N TRP A 2 -11.45 4.57 -0.61
CA TRP A 2 -10.21 5.32 -0.36
C TRP A 2 -10.15 6.72 -0.96
N TYR A 3 -10.73 6.98 -2.13
CA TYR A 3 -10.91 8.35 -2.65
C TYR A 3 -12.24 8.47 -3.37
N ASN A 4 -13.34 8.23 -2.65
CA ASN A 4 -14.69 8.24 -3.24
C ASN A 4 -14.81 7.34 -4.50
N TYR A 5 -14.08 6.21 -4.51
CA TYR A 5 -14.09 5.21 -5.60
C TYR A 5 -13.47 5.67 -6.93
N ILE A 6 -12.62 6.70 -6.89
CA ILE A 6 -11.77 7.09 -8.02
C ILE A 6 -10.43 6.35 -8.02
N ASP A 7 -10.17 5.47 -7.05
CA ASP A 7 -8.95 4.68 -6.98
C ASP A 7 -9.10 3.35 -7.76
N ILE A 8 -8.03 2.83 -8.35
CA ILE A 8 -8.09 1.61 -9.19
C ILE A 8 -8.50 0.34 -8.42
N ALA A 9 -8.24 0.29 -7.11
CA ALA A 9 -8.46 -0.90 -6.29
C ALA A 9 -9.94 -1.09 -5.90
N PHE A 10 -10.64 0.00 -5.61
CA PHE A 10 -12.03 0.01 -5.15
C PHE A 10 -13.01 0.59 -6.18
N SER A 11 -12.55 1.18 -7.28
CA SER A 11 -13.46 1.73 -8.31
C SER A 11 -14.35 0.63 -8.92
N PRO A 12 -15.66 0.88 -9.09
CA PRO A 12 -16.55 -0.06 -9.74
C PRO A 12 -16.12 -0.32 -11.19
N TYR A 13 -16.38 -1.54 -11.66
CA TYR A 13 -16.08 -1.88 -13.05
C TYR A 13 -16.87 -0.96 -14.00
N GLY A 14 -16.16 -0.35 -14.94
CA GLY A 14 -16.72 0.64 -15.85
C GLY A 14 -15.71 1.07 -16.89
N GLU A 15 -16.03 2.11 -17.66
CA GLU A 15 -15.09 2.68 -18.63
C GLU A 15 -13.86 3.27 -17.93
N TYR A 16 -14.07 4.06 -16.86
CA TYR A 16 -13.00 4.65 -16.06
C TYR A 16 -12.00 3.60 -15.56
N TRP A 17 -12.48 2.55 -14.88
CA TRP A 17 -11.62 1.49 -14.36
C TRP A 17 -10.85 0.78 -15.48
N ARG A 18 -11.50 0.50 -16.62
CA ARG A 18 -10.86 -0.14 -17.77
C ARG A 18 -9.73 0.72 -18.34
N GLN A 19 -9.95 2.02 -18.49
CA GLN A 19 -8.93 2.96 -18.96
C GLN A 19 -7.78 3.06 -17.96
N MET A 20 -8.07 3.25 -16.68
CA MET A 20 -7.03 3.36 -15.64
C MET A 20 -6.20 2.08 -15.55
N ARG A 21 -6.84 0.91 -15.58
CA ARG A 21 -6.15 -0.39 -15.61
C ARG A 21 -5.26 -0.55 -16.84
N LYS A 22 -5.75 -0.15 -18.02
CA LYS A 22 -4.96 -0.18 -19.26
C LYS A 22 -3.71 0.69 -19.14
N ILE A 23 -3.84 1.92 -18.63
CA ILE A 23 -2.72 2.83 -18.39
C ILE A 23 -1.72 2.21 -17.41
N CYS A 24 -2.17 1.71 -16.25
CA CYS A 24 -1.27 1.07 -15.29
C CYS A 24 -0.50 -0.11 -15.89
N ILE A 25 -1.16 -0.97 -16.68
CA ILE A 25 -0.51 -2.15 -17.28
C ILE A 25 0.49 -1.74 -18.37
N LEU A 26 0.12 -0.80 -19.25
CA LEU A 26 0.97 -0.43 -20.39
C LEU A 26 2.11 0.52 -20.00
N GLU A 27 1.84 1.46 -19.10
CA GLU A 27 2.79 2.55 -18.78
C GLU A 27 3.56 2.32 -17.49
N LEU A 28 3.02 1.59 -16.51
CA LEU A 28 3.71 1.40 -15.22
C LEU A 28 4.25 -0.03 -15.07
N LEU A 29 3.42 -1.01 -15.42
CA LEU A 29 3.67 -2.44 -15.17
C LEU A 29 4.01 -3.22 -16.44
N SER A 30 4.39 -2.53 -17.52
CA SER A 30 4.83 -3.21 -18.74
C SER A 30 6.12 -4.00 -18.49
N ALA A 31 6.32 -5.07 -19.26
CA ALA A 31 7.53 -5.88 -19.12
C ALA A 31 8.82 -5.05 -19.29
N LYS A 32 8.78 -3.99 -20.11
CA LYS A 32 9.90 -3.04 -20.27
C LYS A 32 10.17 -2.27 -18.97
N ASN A 33 9.14 -1.67 -18.36
CA ASN A 33 9.31 -0.87 -17.14
C ASN A 33 9.60 -1.75 -15.92
N VAL A 34 8.98 -2.92 -15.81
CA VAL A 34 9.32 -3.88 -14.75
C VAL A 34 10.79 -4.33 -14.83
N ARG A 35 11.33 -4.50 -16.04
CA ARG A 35 12.76 -4.81 -16.24
C ARG A 35 13.67 -3.63 -15.96
N SER A 36 13.26 -2.38 -16.24
CA SER A 36 14.11 -1.22 -15.93
C SER A 36 14.35 -1.06 -14.43
N PHE A 37 13.43 -1.54 -13.58
CA PHE A 37 13.60 -1.56 -12.11
C PHE A 37 14.38 -2.78 -11.57
N ASP A 38 15.04 -3.57 -12.42
CA ASP A 38 15.80 -4.75 -11.98
C ASP A 38 16.92 -4.43 -11.00
N TYR A 39 17.62 -3.31 -11.22
CA TYR A 39 18.67 -2.85 -10.33
C TYR A 39 18.15 -2.55 -8.91
N ILE A 40 16.93 -2.02 -8.79
CA ILE A 40 16.29 -1.72 -7.50
C ILE A 40 16.08 -3.02 -6.72
N ARG A 41 15.53 -4.05 -7.40
CA ARG A 41 15.28 -5.35 -6.76
C ARG A 41 16.57 -6.02 -6.30
N LYS A 42 17.63 -5.96 -7.12
CA LYS A 42 18.94 -6.52 -6.79
C LYS A 42 19.59 -5.81 -5.59
N ASP A 43 19.57 -4.47 -5.58
CA ASP A 43 20.13 -3.66 -4.50
C ASP A 43 19.38 -3.92 -3.17
N GLU A 44 18.04 -3.85 -3.17
CA GLU A 44 17.24 -4.14 -1.97
C GLU A 44 17.38 -5.60 -1.51
N ALA A 45 17.60 -6.55 -2.44
CA ALA A 45 17.81 -7.95 -2.08
C ALA A 45 19.17 -8.16 -1.41
N SER A 46 20.23 -7.49 -1.88
CA SER A 46 21.54 -7.52 -1.22
C SER A 46 21.44 -7.00 0.21
N ARG A 47 20.77 -5.86 0.41
CA ARG A 47 20.54 -5.27 1.74
C ARG A 47 19.77 -6.19 2.67
N LEU A 48 18.75 -6.89 2.15
CA LEU A 48 18.00 -7.88 2.93
C LEU A 48 18.90 -9.04 3.37
N VAL A 49 19.71 -9.60 2.46
CA VAL A 49 20.64 -10.70 2.75
C VAL A 49 21.69 -10.26 3.77
N GLU A 50 22.29 -9.08 3.62
CA GLU A 50 23.24 -8.50 4.57
C GLU A 50 22.62 -8.34 5.96
N SER A 51 21.39 -7.82 6.03
CA SER A 51 20.64 -7.66 7.28
C SER A 51 20.37 -9.00 7.99
N ILE A 52 20.06 -10.05 7.22
CA ILE A 52 19.87 -11.41 7.74
C ILE A 52 21.21 -11.97 8.25
N ARG A 53 22.28 -11.84 7.46
CA ARG A 53 23.63 -12.31 7.83
C ARG A 53 24.14 -11.63 9.10
N ALA A 54 23.90 -10.32 9.25
CA ALA A 54 24.26 -9.57 10.45
C ALA A 54 23.49 -10.02 11.71
N SER A 55 22.34 -10.67 11.53
CA SER A 55 21.50 -11.21 12.61
C SER A 55 21.81 -12.68 12.91
N SER A 56 22.90 -13.25 12.37
CA SER A 56 23.25 -14.66 12.55
C SER A 56 23.28 -15.06 14.03
N GLY A 57 22.71 -16.21 14.35
CA GLY A 57 22.62 -16.73 15.71
C GLY A 57 21.55 -16.07 16.59
N ARG A 58 20.73 -15.16 16.05
CA ARG A 58 19.62 -14.52 16.77
C ARG A 58 18.29 -14.78 16.03
N PRO A 59 17.16 -14.93 16.76
CA PRO A 59 15.85 -14.93 16.14
C PRO A 59 15.60 -13.64 15.35
N ILE A 60 15.01 -13.76 14.16
CA ILE A 60 14.64 -12.62 13.32
C ILE A 60 13.15 -12.62 13.02
N ASN A 61 12.57 -11.42 12.93
CA ASN A 61 11.22 -11.24 12.40
C ASN A 61 11.28 -11.16 10.87
N LEU A 62 11.10 -12.30 10.20
CA LEU A 62 11.17 -12.36 8.74
C LEU A 62 10.02 -11.58 8.08
N THR A 63 8.84 -11.57 8.68
CA THR A 63 7.67 -10.81 8.21
C THR A 63 7.99 -9.31 8.16
N GLU A 64 8.59 -8.76 9.20
CA GLU A 64 9.01 -7.37 9.21
C GLU A 64 10.06 -7.07 8.13
N LYS A 65 11.09 -7.92 8.01
CA LYS A 65 12.13 -7.75 7.00
C LYS A 65 11.57 -7.81 5.57
N THR A 66 10.63 -8.71 5.27
CA THR A 66 9.98 -8.79 3.95
C THR A 66 9.08 -7.60 3.67
N PHE A 67 8.36 -7.07 4.67
CA PHE A 67 7.61 -5.82 4.53
C PHE A 67 8.53 -4.63 4.23
N LEU A 68 9.67 -4.49 4.92
CA LEU A 68 10.64 -3.43 4.67
C LEU A 68 11.26 -3.54 3.27
N PHE A 69 11.59 -4.75 2.84
CA PHE A 69 12.13 -5.05 1.51
C PHE A 69 11.13 -4.68 0.40
N THR A 70 9.90 -5.18 0.47
CA THR A 70 8.86 -4.93 -0.54
C THR A 70 8.43 -3.46 -0.60
N SER A 71 8.32 -2.80 0.55
CA SER A 71 8.01 -1.36 0.61
C SER A 71 9.16 -0.51 0.03
N ALA A 72 10.42 -0.86 0.28
CA ALA A 72 11.57 -0.15 -0.29
C ALA A 72 11.59 -0.26 -1.82
N ILE A 73 11.39 -1.46 -2.37
CA ILE A 73 11.27 -1.66 -3.83
C ILE A 73 10.14 -0.81 -4.39
N THR A 74 8.96 -0.88 -3.77
CA THR A 74 7.77 -0.14 -4.24
C THR A 74 8.00 1.37 -4.20
N CYS A 75 8.55 1.90 -3.11
CA CYS A 75 8.82 3.33 -2.98
C CYS A 75 9.85 3.81 -4.01
N ARG A 76 10.94 3.07 -4.21
CA ARG A 76 11.96 3.45 -5.20
C ARG A 76 11.45 3.33 -6.63
N ALA A 77 10.62 2.34 -6.92
CA ALA A 77 10.02 2.20 -8.24
C ALA A 77 8.98 3.31 -8.54
N ALA A 78 8.17 3.68 -7.55
CA ALA A 78 7.11 4.69 -7.71
C ALA A 78 7.60 6.14 -7.60
N PHE A 79 8.56 6.41 -6.71
CA PHE A 79 8.99 7.76 -6.32
C PHE A 79 10.49 8.03 -6.53
N GLY A 80 11.25 7.05 -7.02
CA GLY A 80 12.70 7.17 -7.22
C GLY A 80 13.55 7.09 -5.94
N GLN A 81 12.94 7.16 -4.77
CA GLN A 81 13.64 7.16 -3.47
C GLN A 81 12.88 6.38 -2.40
N VAL A 82 13.60 6.01 -1.32
CA VAL A 82 12.97 5.45 -0.12
C VAL A 82 12.38 6.59 0.69
N LEU A 83 11.10 6.49 1.05
CA LEU A 83 10.42 7.51 1.85
C LEU A 83 11.02 7.60 3.25
N LYS A 84 11.24 8.81 3.75
CA LYS A 84 11.63 9.03 5.16
C LYS A 84 10.57 8.50 6.12
N ASP A 85 9.30 8.69 5.77
CA ASP A 85 8.15 8.22 6.54
C ASP A 85 7.73 6.77 6.19
N ARG A 86 8.67 5.92 5.76
CA ARG A 86 8.37 4.53 5.32
C ARG A 86 7.65 3.71 6.38
N GLU A 87 8.02 3.85 7.65
CA GLU A 87 7.35 3.13 8.75
C GLU A 87 5.88 3.57 8.91
N THR A 88 5.64 4.88 8.78
CA THR A 88 4.28 5.44 8.74
C THR A 88 3.51 4.91 7.53
N LEU A 89 4.13 4.84 6.34
CA LEU A 89 3.51 4.24 5.17
C LEU A 89 3.15 2.76 5.39
N ILE A 90 4.07 1.96 5.94
CA ILE A 90 3.84 0.53 6.21
C ILE A 90 2.70 0.35 7.21
N SER A 91 2.66 1.15 8.28
CA SER A 91 1.57 1.08 9.26
C SER A 91 0.22 1.45 8.62
N LEU A 92 0.18 2.50 7.80
CA LEU A 92 -1.01 2.87 7.03
C LEU A 92 -1.47 1.74 6.10
N LEU A 93 -0.54 1.08 5.39
CA LEU A 93 -0.86 -0.06 4.52
C LEU A 93 -1.41 -1.25 5.30
N LYS A 94 -0.83 -1.59 6.46
CA LYS A 94 -1.34 -2.65 7.33
C LYS A 94 -2.75 -2.32 7.81
N GLU A 95 -2.98 -1.09 8.26
CA GLU A 95 -4.31 -0.63 8.65
C GLU A 95 -5.29 -0.65 7.48
N ALA A 96 -4.83 -0.35 6.26
CA ALA A 96 -5.65 -0.36 5.05
C ALA A 96 -6.12 -1.77 4.71
N VAL A 97 -5.23 -2.76 4.80
CA VAL A 97 -5.55 -4.18 4.60
C VAL A 97 -6.56 -4.66 5.66
N VAL A 98 -6.38 -4.26 6.92
CA VAL A 98 -7.33 -4.61 7.99
C VAL A 98 -8.71 -3.98 7.74
N LEU A 99 -8.77 -2.73 7.28
CA LEU A 99 -10.03 -2.08 6.94
C LEU A 99 -10.69 -2.64 5.68
N ALA A 100 -9.90 -3.06 4.70
CA ALA A 100 -10.39 -3.65 3.46
C ALA A 100 -10.88 -5.10 3.67
N GLY A 101 -10.23 -5.85 4.58
CA GLY A 101 -10.63 -7.21 4.96
C GLY A 101 -11.65 -7.24 6.10
N GLY A 102 -11.87 -6.13 6.79
CA GLY A 102 -12.87 -6.00 7.84
C GLY A 102 -14.27 -6.00 7.24
N PHE A 103 -15.10 -6.95 7.68
CA PHE A 103 -16.52 -6.97 7.35
C PHE A 103 -17.18 -5.67 7.83
N ASP A 104 -17.97 -5.03 6.98
CA ASP A 104 -18.87 -4.00 7.46
C ASP A 104 -19.98 -4.71 8.25
N MET A 105 -20.11 -4.43 9.55
CA MET A 105 -21.18 -5.04 10.35
C MET A 105 -22.58 -4.65 9.82
N ALA A 106 -22.68 -3.55 9.06
CA ALA A 106 -23.86 -3.16 8.31
C ALA A 106 -24.27 -4.19 7.25
N ASP A 107 -23.31 -4.86 6.60
CA ASP A 107 -23.56 -5.86 5.56
C ASP A 107 -24.06 -7.19 6.15
N LEU A 108 -23.69 -7.49 7.40
CA LEU A 108 -24.12 -8.71 8.11
C LEU A 108 -25.46 -8.52 8.85
N PHE A 109 -25.76 -7.31 9.32
CA PHE A 109 -26.97 -7.01 10.09
C PHE A 109 -27.68 -5.75 9.57
N PRO A 110 -28.27 -5.80 8.36
CA PRO A 110 -28.93 -4.65 7.73
C PRO A 110 -30.11 -4.07 8.55
N SER A 111 -30.64 -4.83 9.51
CA SER A 111 -31.70 -4.42 10.44
C SER A 111 -31.22 -3.50 11.56
N LEU A 112 -29.92 -3.49 11.88
CA LEU A 112 -29.33 -2.67 12.94
C LEU A 112 -28.83 -1.35 12.36
N LYS A 113 -29.75 -0.41 12.09
CA LYS A 113 -29.46 0.91 11.50
C LYS A 113 -28.42 1.75 12.27
N ILE A 114 -28.12 1.43 13.54
CA ILE A 114 -27.07 2.06 14.34
C ILE A 114 -25.66 1.68 13.81
N LEU A 115 -25.51 0.49 13.22
CA LEU A 115 -24.26 0.03 12.61
C LEU A 115 -24.00 0.71 11.25
N ASN A 116 -25.05 1.10 10.52
CA ASN A 116 -24.95 1.98 9.35
C ASN A 116 -24.42 3.39 9.70
N VAL A 117 -24.35 3.74 11.00
CA VAL A 117 -23.85 5.00 11.55
C VAL A 117 -22.43 4.83 12.12
N ILE A 118 -21.69 3.76 11.77
CA ILE A 118 -20.26 3.63 12.13
C ILE A 118 -19.45 4.69 11.35
N ASN A 119 -19.48 5.91 11.89
CA ASN A 119 -18.67 7.05 11.53
C ASN A 119 -17.19 6.78 11.83
N TRP A 120 -16.89 5.77 12.67
CA TRP A 120 -15.54 5.41 13.07
C TRP A 120 -14.68 4.93 11.89
N ASN A 121 -15.19 3.99 11.07
CA ASN A 121 -14.46 3.51 9.90
C ASN A 121 -14.27 4.63 8.86
N LYS A 122 -15.28 5.48 8.68
CA LYS A 122 -15.20 6.65 7.80
C LYS A 122 -14.18 7.68 8.31
N TYR A 123 -14.22 8.02 9.60
CA TYR A 123 -13.26 8.91 10.25
C TYR A 123 -11.83 8.34 10.16
N LYS A 124 -11.67 7.05 10.44
CA LYS A 124 -10.38 6.35 10.35
C LYS A 124 -9.83 6.38 8.93
N LEU A 125 -10.65 6.08 7.92
CA LEU A 125 -10.30 6.21 6.51
C LEU A 125 -9.87 7.64 6.16
N LEU A 126 -10.62 8.67 6.57
CA LEU A 126 -10.25 10.07 6.31
C LEU A 126 -8.93 10.46 6.96
N LYS A 127 -8.70 10.02 8.21
CA LYS A 127 -7.43 10.23 8.92
C LYS A 127 -6.27 9.54 8.21
N MET A 128 -6.48 8.34 7.67
CA MET A 128 -5.47 7.62 6.90
C MET A 128 -5.17 8.30 5.56
N ARG A 129 -6.19 8.77 4.83
CA ARG A 129 -6.00 9.57 3.61
C ARG A 129 -5.17 10.81 3.89
N SER A 130 -5.53 11.59 4.90
CA SER A 130 -4.79 12.81 5.26
C SER A 130 -3.32 12.54 5.58
N LYS A 131 -3.01 11.43 6.28
CA LYS A 131 -1.62 11.03 6.53
C LYS A 131 -0.90 10.59 5.24
N MET A 132 -1.59 9.87 4.36
CA MET A 132 -1.04 9.45 3.07
C MET A 132 -0.75 10.66 2.18
N ASP A 133 -1.70 11.58 2.06
CA ASP A 133 -1.55 12.81 1.30
C ASP A 133 -0.36 13.63 1.84
N ALA A 134 -0.24 13.78 3.16
CA ALA A 134 0.90 14.46 3.77
C ALA A 134 2.26 13.78 3.52
N ILE A 135 2.30 12.45 3.33
CA ILE A 135 3.52 11.74 2.94
C ILE A 135 3.84 12.00 1.46
N LEU A 136 2.83 11.98 0.60
CA LEU A 136 2.98 12.21 -0.83
C LEU A 136 3.36 13.65 -1.16
N ASP A 137 2.78 14.62 -0.46
CA ASP A 137 3.06 16.05 -0.63
C ASP A 137 4.52 16.40 -0.29
N ARG A 138 5.19 15.61 0.56
CA ARG A 138 6.62 15.78 0.88
C ARG A 138 7.56 15.28 -0.23
N LEU A 139 7.02 14.66 -1.28
CA LEU A 139 7.78 14.13 -2.41
C LEU A 139 7.83 15.08 -3.60
N ASN A 140 6.93 16.08 -3.62
CA ASN A 140 6.93 17.20 -4.56
C ASN A 140 7.63 18.43 -3.94
#